data_AF-A0A6P0XGZ6-F1
#
_entry.id   AF-A0A6P0XGZ6-F1
#
_cell.length_a   1.000
_cell.length_b   1.000
_cell.length_c   1.000
_cell.angle_alpha   90.00
_cell.angle_beta   90.00
_cell.angle_gamma   90.00
#
_symmetry.space_group_name_H-M   'P 1'
#
loop_
_entity.id
_entity.type
_entity.pdbx_description
1 polymer ?
#
loop_
_entity_poly.entity_id
_entity_poly.type
_entity_poly.pdbx_seq_one_letter_code
_entity_poly.pdbx_strand_id
1 'polypeptide(L)'
;MRFLHFLRHFNSATLREVLNHSNRQRFLNLLTPIAKRGYSIILTILKMIVKHILKRIIRFFQFILHLNFNTIKEVCICAGKSRLSGLSAEMAYNAMLALFPGLLTIISAIGLFESLRSPLLQMGSLLTDIVPNQVRFLISSAVDEILKTPNREIFSFSFIGSIWIFSSVLSSGMAALDEIHQVPVEKKRPFWKAKLVSLGLTIGTLILLIIASGLVLVSDLIVDMIARQSCLLETLPNCPPDQVASCLFQEPVDNCVLKSQLLETWGQLRWPITLGIVSTAFAFVYRFGPSSRRKSTPIMPGAIISALMWAGASNLFRLYVFHFGNYNRTYGTIGTFIILLLWLYISSLVVLIGAQLNVTVGEAMARDNAQHLLQERSVIEGGESIRKNGKKSMN
;
A
#
# COMPACT_ATOMS: atom_id res chain seq x y z
N MET A 1 8.81 -18.43 -42.39
CA MET A 1 9.99 -18.33 -43.30
C MET A 1 9.95 -17.20 -44.34
N ARG A 2 8.78 -16.63 -44.74
CA ARG A 2 8.74 -15.53 -45.73
C ARG A 2 9.21 -14.15 -45.22
N PHE A 3 9.11 -13.88 -43.91
CA PHE A 3 9.55 -12.62 -43.30
C PHE A 3 11.10 -12.48 -43.23
N LEU A 4 11.79 -13.59 -42.97
CA LEU A 4 13.27 -13.64 -42.98
C LEU A 4 13.85 -13.48 -44.40
N HIS A 5 13.14 -13.95 -45.43
CA HIS A 5 13.53 -13.75 -46.83
C HIS A 5 13.33 -12.29 -47.29
N PHE A 6 12.28 -11.62 -46.78
CA PHE A 6 12.04 -10.20 -47.02
C PHE A 6 13.13 -9.31 -46.40
N LEU A 7 13.53 -9.60 -45.15
CA LEU A 7 14.62 -8.87 -44.47
C LEU A 7 15.99 -9.07 -45.15
N ARG A 8 16.24 -10.22 -45.78
CA ARG A 8 17.49 -10.50 -46.50
C ARG A 8 17.58 -9.74 -47.83
N HIS A 9 16.44 -9.50 -48.49
CA HIS A 9 16.41 -8.73 -49.75
C HIS A 9 16.39 -7.20 -49.54
N PHE A 10 16.00 -6.75 -48.34
CA PHE A 10 16.01 -5.34 -47.95
C PHE A 10 17.43 -4.78 -47.71
N ASN A 11 18.49 -5.57 -47.95
CA ASN A 11 19.85 -5.18 -47.63
C ASN A 11 20.75 -5.01 -48.87
N SER A 12 21.14 -3.76 -49.12
CA SER A 12 22.50 -3.28 -49.44
C SER A 12 22.51 -2.18 -50.49
N ALA A 13 21.56 -2.13 -51.43
CA ALA A 13 21.48 -1.07 -52.43
C ALA A 13 20.76 0.17 -51.88
N THR A 14 19.54 0.00 -51.36
CA THR A 14 18.73 1.07 -50.75
C THR A 14 19.36 1.63 -49.47
N LEU A 15 19.94 0.77 -48.62
CA LEU A 15 20.62 1.22 -47.40
C LEU A 15 21.88 2.04 -47.73
N ARG A 16 22.61 1.68 -48.80
CA ARG A 16 23.85 2.36 -49.25
C ARG A 16 23.54 3.67 -49.98
N GLU A 17 22.39 3.76 -50.65
CA GLU A 17 21.87 4.97 -51.28
C GLU A 17 21.31 5.98 -50.24
N VAL A 18 20.70 5.49 -49.16
CA VAL A 18 20.28 6.28 -47.99
C VAL A 18 21.48 6.75 -47.15
N LEU A 19 22.55 5.94 -47.06
CA LEU A 19 23.81 6.26 -46.37
C LEU A 19 24.81 7.04 -47.25
N ASN A 20 24.44 7.47 -48.46
CA ASN A 20 25.26 8.35 -49.28
C ASN A 20 25.51 9.68 -48.54
N HIS A 21 26.69 10.29 -48.69
CA HIS A 21 27.18 11.40 -47.85
C HIS A 21 26.20 12.60 -47.81
N SER A 22 25.53 12.87 -48.92
CA SER A 22 24.49 13.92 -49.06
C SER A 22 23.18 13.57 -48.31
N ASN A 23 22.68 12.34 -48.46
CA ASN A 23 21.47 11.87 -47.80
C ASN A 23 21.66 11.71 -46.28
N ARG A 24 22.85 11.29 -45.84
CA ARG A 24 23.23 11.20 -44.42
C ARG A 24 23.21 12.57 -43.73
N GLN A 25 23.78 13.60 -44.37
CA GLN A 25 23.72 14.97 -43.83
C GLN A 25 22.29 15.52 -43.80
N ARG A 26 21.49 15.26 -44.84
CA ARG A 26 20.07 15.65 -44.88
C ARG A 26 19.25 14.96 -43.78
N PHE A 27 19.49 13.69 -43.54
CA PHE A 27 18.84 12.89 -42.51
C PHE A 27 19.25 13.33 -41.09
N LEU A 28 20.54 13.60 -40.86
CA LEU A 28 21.04 14.16 -39.60
C LEU A 28 20.50 15.58 -39.34
N ASN A 29 20.38 16.42 -40.38
CA ASN A 29 19.79 17.76 -40.27
C ASN A 29 18.27 17.73 -40.01
N LEU A 30 17.58 16.65 -40.40
CA LEU A 30 16.17 16.41 -40.06
C LEU A 30 15.98 15.84 -38.65
N LEU A 31 16.87 14.95 -38.21
CA LEU A 31 16.80 14.30 -36.90
C LEU A 31 17.26 15.21 -35.75
N THR A 32 18.26 16.06 -35.97
CA THR A 32 18.77 16.99 -34.95
C THR A 32 17.70 17.90 -34.33
N PRO A 33 16.79 18.56 -35.09
CA PRO A 33 15.71 19.35 -34.48
C PRO A 33 14.68 18.48 -33.75
N ILE A 34 14.39 17.28 -34.24
CA ILE A 34 13.43 16.33 -33.61
C ILE A 34 14.00 15.81 -32.29
N ALA A 35 15.27 15.39 -32.28
CA ALA A 35 15.98 14.93 -31.09
C ALA A 35 16.13 16.07 -30.05
N LYS A 36 16.45 17.30 -30.49
CA LYS A 36 16.54 18.47 -29.62
C LYS A 36 15.18 18.83 -28.99
N ARG A 37 14.08 18.72 -29.75
CA ARG A 37 12.71 18.94 -29.27
C ARG A 37 12.28 17.83 -28.29
N GLY A 38 12.57 16.56 -28.60
CA GLY A 38 12.30 15.42 -27.72
C GLY A 38 13.06 15.51 -26.39
N TYR A 39 14.36 15.84 -26.43
CA TYR A 39 15.18 16.08 -25.25
C TYR A 39 14.63 17.22 -24.40
N SER A 40 14.23 18.35 -25.01
CA SER A 40 13.64 19.47 -24.27
C SER A 40 12.34 19.09 -23.56
N ILE A 41 11.48 18.27 -24.18
CA ILE A 41 10.23 17.79 -23.57
C ILE A 41 10.54 16.87 -22.39
N ILE A 42 11.41 15.87 -22.58
CA ILE A 42 11.82 14.95 -21.52
C ILE A 42 12.44 15.71 -20.34
N LEU A 43 13.32 16.68 -20.62
CA LEU A 43 13.95 17.49 -19.59
C LEU A 43 12.93 18.35 -18.82
N THR A 44 11.90 18.87 -19.50
CA THR A 44 10.83 19.65 -18.86
C THR A 44 9.99 18.77 -17.94
N ILE A 45 9.60 17.58 -18.41
CA ILE A 45 8.85 16.59 -17.62
C ILE A 45 9.69 16.15 -16.42
N LEU A 46 10.97 15.83 -16.63
CA LEU A 46 11.90 15.43 -15.58
C LEU A 46 12.05 16.54 -14.53
N LYS A 47 12.28 17.79 -14.94
CA LYS A 47 12.35 18.93 -14.03
C LYS A 47 11.05 19.13 -13.25
N MET A 48 9.89 18.95 -13.89
CA MET A 48 8.59 19.02 -13.23
C MET A 48 8.42 17.93 -12.17
N ILE A 49 8.78 16.68 -12.51
CA ILE A 49 8.73 15.53 -11.60
C ILE A 49 9.68 15.74 -10.42
N VAL A 50 10.95 16.07 -10.69
CA VAL A 50 11.97 16.32 -9.66
C VAL A 50 11.54 17.46 -8.75
N LYS A 51 11.03 18.58 -9.28
CA LYS A 51 10.51 19.69 -8.47
C LYS A 51 9.34 19.25 -7.60
N HIS A 52 8.44 18.42 -8.12
CA HIS A 52 7.29 17.91 -7.35
C HIS A 52 7.73 16.96 -6.23
N ILE A 53 8.66 16.04 -6.52
CA ILE A 53 9.24 15.10 -5.55
C ILE A 53 10.00 15.87 -4.48
N LEU A 54 10.89 16.78 -4.86
CA LEU A 54 11.67 17.59 -3.92
C LEU A 54 10.77 18.39 -2.99
N LYS A 55 9.70 19.01 -3.51
CA LYS A 55 8.71 19.72 -2.67
C LYS A 55 7.98 18.81 -1.69
N ARG A 56 7.70 17.55 -2.07
CA ARG A 56 7.13 16.55 -1.14
C ARG A 56 8.13 16.13 -0.07
N ILE A 57 9.39 15.90 -0.46
CA ILE A 57 10.49 15.53 0.44
C ILE A 57 10.73 16.65 1.46
N ILE A 58 10.83 17.91 1.01
CA ILE A 58 11.00 19.06 1.90
C ILE A 58 9.86 19.14 2.91
N ARG A 59 8.60 19.00 2.47
CA ARG A 59 7.45 18.99 3.40
C ARG A 59 7.46 17.81 4.36
N PHE A 60 7.98 16.66 3.95
CA PHE A 60 8.15 15.50 4.83
C PHE A 60 9.19 15.80 5.91
N PHE A 61 10.35 16.36 5.57
CA PHE A 61 11.35 16.76 6.56
C PHE A 61 10.83 17.85 7.49
N GLN A 62 10.12 18.86 6.96
CA GLN A 62 9.45 19.87 7.79
C GLN A 62 8.48 19.25 8.79
N PHE A 63 7.69 18.27 8.37
CA PHE A 63 6.78 17.55 9.25
C PHE A 63 7.52 16.85 10.40
N ILE A 64 8.62 16.14 10.09
CA ILE A 64 9.43 15.44 11.09
C ILE A 64 10.07 16.44 12.07
N LEU A 65 10.54 17.58 11.59
CA LEU A 65 11.11 18.64 12.44
C LEU A 65 10.09 19.22 13.43
N HIS A 66 8.80 19.25 13.08
CA HIS A 66 7.73 19.70 13.98
C HIS A 66 7.25 18.59 14.94
N LEU A 67 7.77 17.38 14.82
CA LEU A 67 7.41 16.24 15.66
C LEU A 67 8.20 16.28 16.98
N ASN A 68 7.85 17.25 17.83
CA ASN A 68 8.43 17.40 19.16
C ASN A 68 7.45 16.88 20.25
N PHE A 69 7.90 16.84 21.50
CA PHE A 69 7.08 16.37 22.62
C PHE A 69 5.79 17.17 22.82
N ASN A 70 5.82 18.49 22.56
CA ASN A 70 4.63 19.34 22.67
C ASN A 70 3.59 18.96 21.61
N THR A 71 4.01 18.73 20.36
CA THR A 71 3.12 18.28 19.29
C THR A 71 2.57 16.89 19.56
N ILE A 72 3.37 15.97 20.09
CA ILE A 72 2.89 14.63 20.49
C ILE A 72 1.85 14.75 21.62
N LYS A 73 2.09 15.61 22.61
CA LYS A 73 1.13 15.90 23.67
C LYS A 73 -0.17 16.51 23.12
N GLU A 74 -0.07 17.45 22.18
CA GLU A 74 -1.22 18.02 21.47
C GLU A 74 -2.01 16.92 20.73
N VAL A 75 -1.31 16.01 20.04
CA VAL A 75 -1.93 14.86 19.36
C VAL A 75 -2.69 13.98 20.34
N CYS A 76 -2.11 13.64 21.50
CA CYS A 76 -2.79 12.85 22.54
C CYS A 76 -4.04 13.56 23.08
N ILE A 77 -3.95 14.87 23.34
CA ILE A 77 -5.09 15.67 23.83
C ILE A 77 -6.19 15.72 22.78
N CYS A 78 -5.86 16.00 21.52
CA CYS A 78 -6.81 16.02 20.41
C CYS A 78 -7.43 14.64 20.17
N ALA A 79 -6.63 13.57 20.22
CA ALA A 79 -7.10 12.20 20.08
C ALA A 79 -8.13 11.83 21.16
N GLY A 80 -7.92 12.28 22.40
CA GLY A 80 -8.89 12.13 23.48
C GLY A 80 -10.17 12.94 23.24
N LYS A 81 -10.04 14.23 22.89
CA LYS A 81 -11.19 15.12 22.63
C LYS A 81 -12.08 14.64 21.50
N SER A 82 -11.49 14.16 20.40
CA SER A 82 -12.22 13.62 19.25
C SER A 82 -12.67 12.16 19.45
N ARG A 83 -12.55 11.61 20.67
CA ARG A 83 -12.98 10.24 21.03
C ARG A 83 -12.45 9.17 20.07
N LEU A 84 -11.20 9.27 19.63
CA LEU A 84 -10.60 8.37 18.62
C LEU A 84 -10.68 6.90 19.01
N SER A 85 -10.52 6.59 20.30
CA SER A 85 -10.70 5.24 20.83
C SER A 85 -12.12 4.71 20.58
N GLY A 86 -13.16 5.53 20.84
CA GLY A 86 -14.54 5.15 20.56
C GLY A 86 -14.81 4.91 19.07
N LEU A 87 -14.28 5.79 18.21
CA LEU A 87 -14.40 5.65 16.75
C LEU A 87 -13.63 4.42 16.22
N SER A 88 -12.52 4.07 16.85
CA SER A 88 -11.75 2.87 16.52
C SER A 88 -12.49 1.59 16.93
N ALA A 89 -13.18 1.62 18.06
CA ALA A 89 -14.07 0.53 18.49
C ALA A 89 -15.25 0.36 17.53
N GLU A 90 -15.84 1.47 17.05
CA GLU A 90 -16.89 1.42 16.02
C GLU A 90 -16.38 0.78 14.71
N MET A 91 -15.19 1.17 14.24
CA MET A 91 -14.56 0.55 13.07
C MET A 91 -14.30 -0.94 13.27
N ALA A 92 -13.79 -1.33 14.44
CA ALA A 92 -13.50 -2.73 14.77
C ALA A 92 -14.78 -3.57 14.87
N TYR A 93 -15.83 -3.04 15.50
CA TYR A 93 -17.14 -3.67 15.55
C TYR A 93 -17.70 -3.88 14.15
N ASN A 94 -17.64 -2.86 13.28
CA ASN A 94 -18.10 -2.98 11.89
C ASN A 94 -17.27 -3.99 11.08
N ALA A 95 -15.96 -4.07 11.32
CA ALA A 95 -15.11 -5.07 10.69
C ALA A 95 -15.44 -6.49 11.15
N MET A 96 -15.71 -6.66 12.45
CA MET A 96 -16.14 -7.92 13.05
C MET A 96 -17.52 -8.34 12.51
N LEU A 97 -18.47 -7.41 12.42
CA LEU A 97 -19.80 -7.65 11.88
C LEU A 97 -19.77 -8.09 10.41
N ALA A 98 -18.80 -7.58 9.63
CA ALA A 98 -18.60 -7.96 8.23
C ALA A 98 -18.21 -9.43 8.06
N LEU A 99 -17.63 -10.07 9.08
CA LEU A 99 -17.17 -11.46 9.00
C LEU A 99 -18.33 -12.43 8.81
N PHE A 100 -19.46 -12.24 9.50
CA PHE A 100 -20.60 -13.17 9.41
C PHE A 100 -21.15 -13.32 7.99
N PRO A 101 -21.64 -12.25 7.32
CA PRO A 101 -22.11 -12.35 5.95
C PRO A 101 -20.97 -12.68 4.98
N GLY A 102 -19.73 -12.25 5.25
CA GLY A 102 -18.57 -12.61 4.44
C GLY A 102 -18.28 -14.11 4.42
N LEU A 103 -18.30 -14.76 5.59
CA LEU A 103 -18.15 -16.20 5.72
C LEU A 103 -19.31 -16.95 5.06
N LEU A 104 -20.55 -16.50 5.26
CA LEU A 104 -21.71 -17.07 4.58
C LEU A 104 -21.58 -16.98 3.05
N THR A 105 -21.14 -15.82 2.53
CA THR A 105 -20.85 -15.66 1.10
C THR A 105 -19.81 -16.66 0.62
N ILE A 106 -18.71 -16.85 1.34
CA ILE A 106 -17.64 -17.79 0.95
C ILE A 106 -18.16 -19.23 0.95
N ILE A 107 -18.84 -19.65 2.03
CA ILE A 107 -19.38 -21.00 2.17
C ILE A 107 -20.39 -21.28 1.05
N SER A 108 -21.35 -20.37 0.85
CA SER A 108 -22.35 -20.52 -0.22
C SER A 108 -21.73 -20.43 -1.62
N ALA A 109 -20.65 -19.67 -1.82
CA ALA A 109 -19.93 -19.62 -3.10
C ALA A 109 -19.27 -20.97 -3.42
N ILE A 110 -18.60 -21.60 -2.44
CA ILE A 110 -17.96 -22.91 -2.62
C ILE A 110 -19.00 -23.98 -2.99
N GLY A 111 -20.18 -23.96 -2.34
CA GLY A 111 -21.27 -24.88 -2.67
C GLY A 111 -21.89 -24.64 -4.06
N LEU A 112 -21.86 -23.41 -4.57
CA LEU A 112 -22.50 -23.02 -5.82
C LEU A 112 -21.58 -23.09 -7.06
N PHE A 113 -20.29 -22.76 -6.93
CA PHE A 113 -19.36 -22.66 -8.05
C PHE A 113 -18.37 -23.81 -8.08
N GLU A 114 -18.41 -24.60 -9.15
CA GLU A 114 -17.53 -25.75 -9.36
C GLU A 114 -16.03 -25.36 -9.35
N SER A 115 -15.68 -24.19 -9.88
CA SER A 115 -14.30 -23.66 -9.87
C SER A 115 -13.73 -23.46 -8.46
N LEU A 116 -14.59 -23.27 -7.45
CA LEU A 116 -14.18 -23.15 -6.05
C LEU A 116 -14.23 -24.51 -5.33
N ARG A 117 -15.10 -25.42 -5.79
CA ARG A 117 -15.24 -26.77 -5.25
C ARG A 117 -14.06 -27.68 -5.63
N SER A 118 -13.59 -27.63 -6.88
CA SER A 118 -12.55 -28.55 -7.36
C SER A 118 -11.19 -28.40 -6.65
N PRO A 119 -10.67 -27.18 -6.36
CA PRO A 119 -9.44 -27.04 -5.59
C PRO A 119 -9.63 -27.48 -4.14
N LEU A 120 -10.80 -27.21 -3.56
CA LEU A 120 -11.14 -27.63 -2.18
C LEU A 120 -11.11 -29.16 -2.05
N LEU A 121 -11.68 -29.88 -3.01
CA LEU A 121 -11.68 -31.35 -3.03
C LEU A 121 -10.28 -31.92 -3.28
N GLN A 122 -9.48 -31.32 -4.17
CA GLN A 122 -8.09 -31.74 -4.40
C GLN A 122 -7.20 -31.55 -3.17
N MET A 123 -7.34 -30.43 -2.47
CA MET A 123 -6.64 -30.22 -1.20
C MET A 123 -7.15 -31.17 -0.11
N GLY A 124 -8.47 -31.45 -0.10
CA GLY A 124 -9.09 -32.41 0.79
C GLY A 124 -8.54 -33.83 0.62
N SER A 125 -8.35 -34.29 -0.62
CA SER A 125 -7.80 -35.62 -0.89
C SER A 125 -6.35 -35.79 -0.40
N LEU A 126 -5.53 -34.73 -0.48
CA LEU A 126 -4.17 -34.75 0.06
C LEU A 126 -4.13 -34.82 1.60
N LEU A 127 -5.16 -34.28 2.26
CA LEU A 127 -5.29 -34.33 3.71
C LEU A 127 -5.82 -35.68 4.20
N THR A 128 -6.72 -36.33 3.46
CA THR A 128 -7.28 -37.63 3.85
C THR A 128 -6.24 -38.75 3.95
N ASP A 129 -5.14 -38.65 3.21
CA ASP A 129 -4.06 -39.66 3.23
C ASP A 129 -3.23 -39.61 4.52
N ILE A 130 -3.23 -38.46 5.21
CA ILE A 130 -2.42 -38.19 6.41
C ILE A 130 -3.27 -38.29 7.68
N VAL A 131 -4.59 -38.17 7.56
CA VAL A 131 -5.53 -38.05 8.69
C VAL A 131 -6.05 -39.43 9.15
N PRO A 132 -6.14 -39.72 10.46
CA PRO A 132 -6.75 -40.96 10.99
C PRO A 132 -8.23 -41.13 10.61
N ASN A 133 -8.68 -42.38 10.46
CA ASN A 133 -10.04 -42.72 9.99
C ASN A 133 -11.17 -42.03 10.78
N GLN A 134 -10.99 -41.81 12.08
CA GLN A 134 -11.99 -41.16 12.94
C GLN A 134 -12.23 -39.67 12.60
N VAL A 135 -11.19 -38.97 12.13
CA VAL A 135 -11.28 -37.56 11.74
C VAL A 135 -11.77 -37.42 10.29
N ARG A 136 -11.50 -38.41 9.43
CA ARG A 136 -12.01 -38.43 8.04
C ARG A 136 -13.53 -38.36 7.97
N PHE A 137 -14.24 -39.06 8.84
CA PHE A 137 -15.71 -39.05 8.88
C PHE A 137 -16.26 -37.64 9.19
N LEU A 138 -15.68 -36.94 10.16
CA LEU A 138 -16.07 -35.57 10.53
C LEU A 138 -15.84 -34.58 9.38
N ILE A 139 -14.71 -34.71 8.68
CA ILE A 139 -14.39 -33.86 7.52
C ILE A 139 -15.36 -34.16 6.37
N SER A 140 -15.59 -35.42 6.05
CA SER A 140 -16.52 -35.79 4.96
C SER A 140 -17.94 -35.33 5.24
N SER A 141 -18.41 -35.43 6.48
CA SER A 141 -19.74 -34.95 6.85
C SER A 141 -19.86 -33.42 6.76
N ALA A 142 -18.85 -32.68 7.22
CA ALA A 142 -18.84 -31.22 7.12
C ALA A 142 -18.77 -30.74 5.66
N VAL A 143 -17.94 -31.39 4.83
CA VAL A 143 -17.82 -31.08 3.40
C VAL A 143 -19.12 -31.42 2.66
N ASP A 144 -19.71 -32.58 2.92
CA ASP A 144 -20.94 -33.02 2.27
C ASP A 144 -22.14 -32.14 2.67
N GLU A 145 -22.19 -31.65 3.91
CA GLU A 145 -23.21 -30.69 4.37
C GLU A 145 -23.09 -29.33 3.66
N ILE A 146 -21.87 -28.81 3.47
CA ILE A 146 -21.60 -27.59 2.69
C ILE A 146 -22.00 -27.76 1.22
N LEU A 147 -21.85 -28.96 0.66
CA LEU A 147 -22.12 -29.26 -0.75
C LEU A 147 -23.57 -29.65 -1.06
N LYS A 148 -24.34 -30.10 -0.05
CA LYS A 148 -25.73 -30.56 -0.21
C LYS A 148 -26.77 -29.46 -0.30
N THR A 149 -26.45 -28.23 0.12
CA THR A 149 -27.42 -27.11 0.12
C THR A 149 -26.94 -25.90 -0.71
N PRO A 150 -26.89 -26.01 -2.06
CA PRO A 150 -26.63 -24.87 -2.92
C PRO A 150 -27.82 -23.90 -2.93
N ASN A 151 -27.92 -23.06 -1.90
CA ASN A 151 -28.95 -22.03 -1.80
C ASN A 151 -28.46 -20.73 -2.47
N ARG A 152 -28.78 -20.59 -3.76
CA ARG A 152 -28.45 -19.40 -4.57
C ARG A 152 -28.98 -18.10 -3.95
N GLU A 153 -30.11 -18.17 -3.26
CA GLU A 153 -30.70 -17.05 -2.53
C GLU A 153 -29.81 -16.59 -1.38
N ILE A 154 -29.38 -17.52 -0.51
CA ILE A 154 -28.48 -17.23 0.61
C ILE A 154 -27.18 -16.61 0.12
N PHE A 155 -26.61 -17.13 -0.98
CA PHE A 155 -25.42 -16.55 -1.60
C PHE A 155 -25.66 -15.10 -2.02
N SER A 156 -26.73 -14.83 -2.77
CA SER A 156 -27.01 -13.51 -3.32
C SER A 156 -27.28 -12.46 -2.23
N PHE A 157 -28.10 -12.80 -1.23
CA PHE A 157 -28.39 -11.93 -0.09
C PHE A 157 -27.13 -11.68 0.77
N SER A 158 -26.36 -12.71 1.07
CA SER A 158 -25.13 -12.58 1.87
C SER A 158 -24.05 -11.82 1.12
N PHE A 159 -23.94 -11.96 -0.21
CA PHE A 159 -22.97 -11.24 -1.03
C PHE A 159 -23.24 -9.73 -1.06
N ILE A 160 -24.50 -9.34 -1.29
CA ILE A 160 -24.89 -7.93 -1.25
C ILE A 160 -24.72 -7.37 0.17
N GLY A 161 -25.15 -8.13 1.18
CA GLY A 161 -24.99 -7.78 2.59
C GLY A 161 -23.54 -7.61 3.00
N SER A 162 -22.64 -8.51 2.57
CA SER A 162 -21.22 -8.45 2.90
C SER A 162 -20.56 -7.24 2.26
N ILE A 163 -20.79 -6.95 0.97
CA ILE A 163 -20.28 -5.73 0.32
C ILE A 163 -20.75 -4.45 1.05
N TRP A 164 -22.02 -4.43 1.45
CA TRP A 164 -22.56 -3.31 2.21
C TRP A 164 -21.90 -3.17 3.58
N ILE A 165 -21.71 -4.25 4.33
CA ILE A 165 -21.15 -4.21 5.69
C ILE A 165 -19.62 -4.00 5.64
N PHE A 166 -18.90 -4.57 4.69
CA PHE A 166 -17.47 -4.31 4.48
C PHE A 166 -17.19 -2.83 4.23
N SER A 167 -17.99 -2.16 3.40
CA SER A 167 -17.85 -0.71 3.20
C SER A 167 -18.20 0.13 4.43
N SER A 168 -18.90 -0.45 5.44
CA SER A 168 -19.19 0.23 6.70
C SER A 168 -17.93 0.58 7.48
N VAL A 169 -16.87 -0.25 7.43
CA VAL A 169 -15.59 0.03 8.09
C VAL A 169 -15.00 1.35 7.60
N LEU A 170 -15.01 1.57 6.28
CA LEU A 170 -14.55 2.83 5.71
C LEU A 170 -15.54 3.97 5.91
N SER A 171 -16.85 3.69 6.02
CA SER A 171 -17.84 4.70 6.41
C SER A 171 -17.58 5.24 7.82
N SER A 172 -17.31 4.38 8.80
CA SER A 172 -16.91 4.77 10.16
C SER A 172 -15.55 5.47 10.16
N GLY A 173 -14.59 4.97 9.36
CA GLY A 173 -13.32 5.64 9.17
C GLY A 173 -13.47 7.05 8.58
N MET A 174 -14.38 7.26 7.63
CA MET A 174 -14.71 8.57 7.08
C MET A 174 -15.34 9.48 8.14
N ALA A 175 -16.25 8.96 8.96
CA ALA A 175 -16.82 9.71 10.08
C ALA A 175 -15.74 10.14 11.08
N ALA A 176 -14.80 9.25 11.39
CA ALA A 176 -13.66 9.55 12.24
C ALA A 176 -12.73 10.60 11.63
N LEU A 177 -12.47 10.54 10.32
CA LEU A 177 -11.68 11.54 9.60
C LEU A 177 -12.38 12.90 9.57
N ASP A 178 -13.71 12.93 9.42
CA ASP A 178 -14.50 14.15 9.49
C ASP A 178 -14.43 14.78 10.89
N GLU A 179 -14.40 13.96 11.95
CA GLU A 179 -14.20 14.42 13.33
C GLU A 179 -12.78 14.97 13.54
N ILE A 180 -11.76 14.26 13.07
CA ILE A 180 -10.35 14.68 13.14
C ILE A 180 -10.12 16.01 12.39
N HIS A 181 -10.76 16.21 11.23
CA HIS A 181 -10.70 17.46 10.49
C HIS A 181 -11.63 18.56 11.03
N GLN A 182 -12.47 18.25 12.01
CA GLN A 182 -13.54 19.09 12.57
C GLN A 182 -14.42 19.68 11.45
N VAL A 183 -14.93 18.80 10.60
CA VAL A 183 -15.78 19.19 9.47
C VAL A 183 -17.16 19.62 10.00
N PRO A 184 -17.62 20.86 9.70
CA PRO A 184 -18.91 21.33 10.15
C PRO A 184 -20.05 20.57 9.45
N VAL A 185 -21.20 20.47 10.12
CA VAL A 185 -22.31 19.58 9.71
C VAL A 185 -22.80 19.88 8.29
N GLU A 186 -22.79 21.14 7.87
CA GLU A 186 -23.26 21.59 6.55
C GLU A 186 -22.33 21.15 5.41
N LYS A 187 -21.07 20.81 5.73
CA LYS A 187 -20.06 20.34 4.76
C LYS A 187 -19.91 18.82 4.76
N LYS A 188 -20.60 18.10 5.66
CA LYS A 188 -20.58 16.63 5.68
C LYS A 188 -21.34 16.08 4.47
N ARG A 189 -20.81 15.03 3.87
CA ARG A 189 -21.46 14.38 2.72
C ARG A 189 -22.80 13.77 3.17
N PRO A 190 -23.88 13.91 2.38
CA PRO A 190 -25.11 13.19 2.67
C PRO A 190 -24.87 11.69 2.59
N PHE A 191 -25.67 10.91 3.34
CA PHE A 191 -25.48 9.48 3.54
C PHE A 191 -25.17 8.70 2.26
N TRP A 192 -25.97 8.87 1.20
CA TRP A 192 -25.78 8.14 -0.06
C TRP A 192 -24.45 8.45 -0.77
N LYS A 193 -24.02 9.72 -0.76
CA LYS A 193 -22.71 10.11 -1.31
C LYS A 193 -21.57 9.57 -0.45
N ALA A 194 -21.71 9.63 0.88
CA ALA A 194 -20.73 9.05 1.80
C ALA A 194 -20.60 7.53 1.58
N LYS A 195 -21.73 6.83 1.41
CA LYS A 195 -21.77 5.39 1.15
C LYS A 195 -21.10 5.02 -0.18
N LEU A 196 -21.39 5.75 -1.25
CA LEU A 196 -20.74 5.54 -2.56
C LEU A 196 -19.22 5.74 -2.45
N VAL A 197 -18.78 6.80 -1.77
CA VAL A 197 -17.35 7.02 -1.53
C VAL A 197 -16.73 5.90 -0.69
N SER A 198 -17.42 5.41 0.34
CA SER A 198 -16.94 4.29 1.15
C SER A 198 -16.77 2.99 0.33
N LEU A 199 -17.70 2.70 -0.58
CA LEU A 199 -17.60 1.58 -1.51
C LEU A 199 -16.42 1.76 -2.47
N GLY A 200 -16.29 2.93 -3.08
CA GLY A 200 -15.16 3.25 -3.97
C GLY A 200 -13.81 3.19 -3.26
N LEU A 201 -13.74 3.63 -2.00
CA LEU A 201 -12.55 3.50 -1.16
C LEU A 201 -12.25 2.04 -0.83
N THR A 202 -13.27 1.22 -0.57
CA THR A 202 -13.09 -0.21 -0.23
C THR A 202 -12.54 -0.96 -1.43
N ILE A 203 -13.16 -0.76 -2.60
CA ILE A 203 -12.69 -1.35 -3.86
C ILE A 203 -11.31 -0.82 -4.22
N GLY A 204 -11.08 0.49 -4.10
CA GLY A 204 -9.79 1.12 -4.41
C GLY A 204 -8.65 0.64 -3.52
N THR A 205 -8.89 0.50 -2.21
CA THR A 205 -7.91 -0.06 -1.28
C THR A 205 -7.66 -1.54 -1.54
N LEU A 206 -8.69 -2.34 -1.83
CA LEU A 206 -8.56 -3.75 -2.19
C LEU A 206 -7.75 -3.94 -3.48
N ILE A 207 -8.08 -3.20 -4.56
CA ILE A 207 -7.32 -3.23 -5.83
C ILE A 207 -5.86 -2.82 -5.60
N LEU A 208 -5.63 -1.76 -4.83
CA LEU A 208 -4.29 -1.29 -4.51
C LEU A 208 -3.49 -2.38 -3.78
N LEU A 209 -4.09 -3.07 -2.81
CA LEU A 209 -3.45 -4.16 -2.08
C LEU A 209 -3.22 -5.40 -2.96
N ILE A 210 -4.14 -5.74 -3.87
CA ILE A 210 -3.98 -6.85 -4.81
C ILE A 210 -2.83 -6.57 -5.77
N ILE A 211 -2.80 -5.39 -6.40
CA ILE A 211 -1.71 -4.99 -7.31
C ILE A 211 -0.38 -4.99 -6.57
N ALA A 212 -0.36 -4.43 -5.37
CA ALA A 212 0.86 -4.34 -4.58
C ALA A 212 1.36 -5.72 -4.12
N SER A 213 0.47 -6.60 -3.68
CA SER A 213 0.79 -7.99 -3.34
C SER A 213 1.31 -8.75 -4.57
N GLY A 214 0.66 -8.58 -5.73
CA GLY A 214 1.09 -9.15 -7.00
C GLY A 214 2.48 -8.66 -7.42
N LEU A 215 2.77 -7.37 -7.24
CA LEU A 215 4.11 -6.82 -7.49
C LEU A 215 5.18 -7.44 -6.59
N VAL A 216 4.89 -7.61 -5.29
CA VAL A 216 5.81 -8.28 -4.36
C VAL A 216 6.03 -9.73 -4.77
N LEU A 217 4.96 -10.46 -5.12
CA LEU A 217 5.04 -11.86 -5.55
C LEU A 217 5.84 -12.02 -6.85
N VAL A 218 5.58 -11.18 -7.86
CA VAL A 218 6.36 -11.17 -9.10
C VAL A 218 7.82 -10.84 -8.83
N SER A 219 8.08 -9.92 -7.89
CA SER A 219 9.46 -9.59 -7.51
C SER A 219 10.16 -10.76 -6.83
N ASP A 220 9.49 -11.48 -5.93
CA ASP A 220 10.02 -12.71 -5.30
C ASP A 220 10.36 -13.76 -6.38
N LEU A 221 9.50 -13.95 -7.38
CA LEU A 221 9.73 -14.89 -8.49
C LEU A 221 10.93 -14.49 -9.34
N ILE A 222 11.05 -13.21 -9.69
CA ILE A 222 12.17 -12.71 -10.50
C ILE A 222 13.49 -12.86 -9.75
N VAL A 223 13.51 -12.52 -8.46
CA VAL A 223 14.72 -12.65 -7.63
C VAL A 223 15.13 -14.11 -7.50
N ASP A 224 14.20 -15.04 -7.28
CA ASP A 224 14.51 -16.48 -7.23
C ASP A 224 15.05 -16.98 -8.58
N MET A 225 14.44 -16.56 -9.70
CA MET A 225 14.92 -16.91 -11.04
C MET A 225 16.35 -16.41 -11.30
N ILE A 226 16.64 -15.15 -10.96
CA ILE A 226 17.98 -14.56 -11.09
C ILE A 226 18.96 -15.30 -10.18
N ALA A 227 18.58 -15.57 -8.92
CA ALA A 227 19.43 -16.25 -7.95
C ALA A 227 19.82 -17.66 -8.42
N ARG A 228 18.90 -18.40 -9.06
CA ARG A 228 19.18 -19.70 -9.68
C ARG A 228 20.18 -19.58 -10.83
N GLN A 229 20.04 -18.58 -11.70
CA GLN A 229 20.93 -18.40 -12.84
C GLN A 229 22.32 -17.91 -12.43
N SER A 230 22.42 -17.07 -11.39
CA SER A 230 23.68 -16.65 -10.78
C SER A 230 24.49 -17.82 -10.22
N CYS A 231 23.83 -18.82 -9.64
CA CYS A 231 24.49 -20.02 -9.13
C CYS A 231 25.14 -20.84 -10.26
N LEU A 232 24.48 -20.94 -11.42
CA LEU A 232 25.05 -21.60 -12.61
C LEU A 232 26.31 -20.88 -13.15
N LEU A 233 26.36 -19.55 -13.03
CA LEU A 233 27.53 -18.75 -13.45
C LEU A 233 28.72 -18.91 -12.49
N GLU A 234 28.50 -19.24 -11.22
CA GLU A 234 29.53 -19.44 -10.20
C GLU A 234 30.14 -20.86 -10.28
N THR A 235 29.37 -21.85 -10.73
CA THR A 235 29.80 -23.25 -10.86
C THR A 235 30.61 -23.55 -12.11
N LEU A 236 30.30 -22.91 -13.24
CA LEU A 236 30.95 -23.19 -14.54
C LEU A 236 32.45 -22.82 -14.62
N PRO A 237 32.93 -21.70 -14.05
CA PRO A 237 34.34 -21.30 -14.14
C PRO A 237 35.26 -22.04 -13.17
N ASN A 238 34.73 -22.55 -12.06
CA ASN A 238 35.48 -23.24 -11.00
C ASN A 238 35.56 -24.75 -11.21
N CYS A 239 35.02 -25.27 -12.32
CA CYS A 239 35.05 -26.69 -12.61
C CYS A 239 36.35 -27.06 -13.36
N PRO A 240 37.07 -28.11 -12.93
CA PRO A 240 38.23 -28.64 -13.64
C PRO A 240 37.86 -29.06 -15.08
N PRO A 241 38.73 -28.80 -16.09
CA PRO A 241 38.42 -29.09 -17.49
C PRO A 241 38.26 -30.58 -17.79
N ASP A 242 38.74 -31.48 -16.93
CA ASP A 242 38.58 -32.93 -17.00
C ASP A 242 37.23 -33.44 -16.45
N GLN A 243 36.47 -32.60 -15.72
CA GLN A 243 35.25 -33.00 -14.99
C GLN A 243 34.02 -32.14 -15.33
N VAL A 244 34.04 -31.45 -16.47
CA VAL A 244 32.94 -30.57 -16.91
C VAL A 244 31.62 -31.32 -17.07
N ALA A 245 31.67 -32.57 -17.54
CA ALA A 245 30.47 -33.41 -17.70
C ALA A 245 29.83 -33.73 -16.34
N SER A 246 30.61 -34.05 -15.30
CA SER A 246 30.08 -34.30 -13.95
C SER A 246 29.55 -33.03 -13.29
N CYS A 247 30.21 -31.88 -13.47
CA CYS A 247 29.72 -30.59 -12.96
C CYS A 247 28.38 -30.14 -13.58
N LEU A 248 28.10 -30.51 -14.84
CA LEU A 248 26.85 -30.17 -15.52
C LEU A 248 25.64 -31.00 -15.04
N PHE A 249 25.87 -32.17 -14.42
CA PHE A 249 24.83 -33.08 -13.95
C PHE A 249 24.78 -33.23 -12.42
N GLN A 250 25.65 -32.53 -11.69
CA GLN A 250 25.61 -32.46 -10.23
C GLN A 250 24.40 -31.60 -9.79
N GLU A 251 23.63 -32.05 -8.80
CA GLU A 251 22.64 -31.17 -8.17
C GLU A 251 23.32 -29.88 -7.67
N PRO A 252 22.70 -28.70 -7.90
CA PRO A 252 23.33 -27.42 -7.58
C PRO A 252 23.71 -27.40 -6.10
N VAL A 253 25.00 -27.18 -5.84
CA VAL A 253 25.53 -27.09 -4.47
C VAL A 253 24.78 -25.98 -3.74
N ASP A 254 24.19 -26.29 -2.58
CA ASP A 254 23.35 -25.36 -1.80
C ASP A 254 24.06 -24.07 -1.32
N ASN A 255 25.38 -23.99 -1.57
CA ASN A 255 26.32 -23.06 -0.95
C ASN A 255 26.69 -21.87 -1.85
N CYS A 256 25.92 -21.59 -2.91
CA CYS A 256 26.19 -20.46 -3.82
C CYS A 256 26.16 -19.11 -3.07
N VAL A 257 27.31 -18.46 -2.95
CA VAL A 257 27.50 -17.22 -2.16
C VAL A 257 26.67 -16.08 -2.72
N LEU A 258 26.60 -15.96 -4.06
CA LEU A 258 25.84 -14.89 -4.70
C LEU A 258 24.32 -15.06 -4.53
N LYS A 259 23.84 -16.31 -4.48
CA LYS A 259 22.42 -16.64 -4.23
C LYS A 259 22.01 -16.29 -2.80
N SER A 260 22.82 -16.66 -1.80
CA SER A 260 22.50 -16.38 -0.39
C SER A 260 22.48 -14.88 -0.10
N GLN A 261 23.48 -14.14 -0.58
CA GLN A 261 23.55 -12.69 -0.40
C GLN A 261 22.37 -11.97 -1.06
N LEU A 262 21.99 -12.38 -2.28
CA LEU A 262 20.87 -11.78 -3.00
C LEU A 262 19.53 -12.01 -2.27
N LEU A 263 19.27 -13.24 -1.81
CA LEU A 263 18.04 -13.59 -1.10
C LEU A 263 17.95 -12.92 0.27
N GLU A 264 19.07 -12.82 1.01
CA GLU A 264 19.11 -12.13 2.29
C GLU A 264 18.85 -10.62 2.12
N THR A 265 19.52 -9.99 1.16
CA THR A 265 19.34 -8.57 0.84
C THR A 265 17.89 -8.28 0.42
N TRP A 266 17.32 -9.15 -0.41
CA TRP A 266 15.93 -9.05 -0.84
C TRP A 266 14.94 -9.20 0.33
N GLY A 267 15.19 -10.17 1.23
CA GLY A 267 14.41 -10.37 2.44
C GLY A 267 14.36 -9.12 3.33
N GLN A 268 15.49 -8.41 3.45
CA GLN A 268 15.55 -7.14 4.18
C GLN A 268 14.79 -6.02 3.47
N LEU A 269 14.86 -5.93 2.13
CA LEU A 269 14.18 -4.92 1.33
C LEU A 269 12.65 -5.12 1.24
N ARG A 270 12.18 -6.36 1.43
CA ARG A 270 10.74 -6.68 1.42
C ARG A 270 9.96 -5.92 2.49
N TRP A 271 10.52 -5.76 3.69
CA TRP A 271 9.87 -5.02 4.79
C TRP A 271 9.58 -3.54 4.45
N PRO A 272 10.56 -2.71 4.00
CA PRO A 272 10.26 -1.34 3.60
C PRO A 272 9.34 -1.26 2.38
N ILE A 273 9.40 -2.21 1.43
CA ILE A 273 8.46 -2.26 0.30
C ILE A 273 7.03 -2.47 0.80
N THR A 274 6.80 -3.46 1.66
CA THR A 274 5.47 -3.74 2.23
C THR A 274 4.95 -2.60 3.09
N LEU A 275 5.80 -1.97 3.90
CA LEU A 275 5.44 -0.76 4.66
C LEU A 275 5.11 0.42 3.74
N GLY A 276 5.82 0.58 2.63
CA GLY A 276 5.51 1.59 1.60
C GLY A 276 4.14 1.37 0.95
N ILE A 277 3.79 0.10 0.69
CA ILE A 277 2.47 -0.29 0.17
C ILE A 277 1.37 0.05 1.18
N VAL A 278 1.53 -0.38 2.43
CA VAL A 278 0.56 -0.12 3.51
C VAL A 278 0.41 1.39 3.74
N SER A 279 1.52 2.12 3.76
CA SER A 279 1.51 3.59 3.85
C SER A 279 0.77 4.23 2.68
N THR A 280 0.88 3.68 1.47
CA THR A 280 0.15 4.20 0.30
C THR A 280 -1.35 3.93 0.43
N ALA A 281 -1.75 2.77 0.94
CA ALA A 281 -3.15 2.45 1.24
C ALA A 281 -3.73 3.41 2.29
N PHE A 282 -3.00 3.66 3.39
CA PHE A 282 -3.43 4.63 4.41
C PHE A 282 -3.51 6.05 3.84
N ALA A 283 -2.52 6.48 3.04
CA ALA A 283 -2.54 7.78 2.37
C ALA A 283 -3.72 7.92 1.41
N PHE A 284 -4.13 6.85 0.73
CA PHE A 284 -5.31 6.82 -0.13
C PHE A 284 -6.59 7.07 0.67
N VAL A 285 -6.75 6.40 1.81
CA VAL A 285 -7.89 6.63 2.73
C VAL A 285 -7.88 8.04 3.29
N TYR A 286 -6.73 8.54 3.78
CA TYR A 286 -6.60 9.91 4.30
C TYR A 286 -6.87 10.98 3.24
N ARG A 287 -6.63 10.67 1.96
CA ARG A 287 -6.82 11.62 0.85
C ARG A 287 -8.30 11.78 0.49
N PHE A 288 -9.02 10.67 0.36
CA PHE A 288 -10.38 10.65 -0.20
C PHE A 288 -11.48 10.43 0.85
N GLY A 289 -11.11 9.92 2.02
CA GLY A 289 -12.00 9.71 3.16
C GLY A 289 -12.76 10.96 3.61
N PRO A 290 -12.09 12.04 4.04
CA PRO A 290 -12.79 13.17 4.65
C PRO A 290 -13.69 13.92 3.65
N SER A 291 -14.85 14.36 4.14
CA SER A 291 -15.84 15.18 3.44
C SER A 291 -15.26 16.53 3.02
N SER A 292 -14.50 17.17 3.91
CA SER A 292 -13.77 18.40 3.63
C SER A 292 -12.39 18.37 4.28
N ARG A 293 -11.34 18.66 3.50
CA ARG A 293 -9.95 18.59 3.94
C ARG A 293 -9.36 19.99 4.13
N ARG A 294 -8.68 20.21 5.24
CA ARG A 294 -7.87 21.42 5.47
C ARG A 294 -6.67 21.44 4.51
N LYS A 295 -6.42 22.56 3.83
CA LYS A 295 -5.38 22.68 2.78
C LYS A 295 -3.96 22.40 3.30
N SER A 296 -3.69 22.78 4.55
CA SER A 296 -2.38 22.67 5.22
C SER A 296 -1.96 21.24 5.55
N THR A 297 -2.88 20.27 5.55
CA THR A 297 -2.61 18.92 6.06
C THR A 297 -1.67 18.14 5.11
N PRO A 298 -0.48 17.71 5.57
CA PRO A 298 0.30 16.70 4.88
C PRO A 298 -0.39 15.33 4.99
N ILE A 299 -0.13 14.44 4.04
CA ILE A 299 -0.82 13.13 3.96
C ILE A 299 0.17 11.98 4.17
N MET A 300 1.25 11.96 3.39
CA MET A 300 2.23 10.87 3.42
C MET A 300 2.97 10.70 4.76
N PRO A 301 3.46 11.76 5.44
CA PRO A 301 4.23 11.57 6.68
C PRO A 301 3.48 10.80 7.77
N GLY A 302 2.23 11.18 8.08
CA GLY A 302 1.41 10.45 9.05
C GLY A 302 0.98 9.07 8.57
N ALA A 303 0.86 8.84 7.25
CA ALA A 303 0.59 7.51 6.72
C ALA A 303 1.78 6.55 6.89
N ILE A 304 3.01 7.04 6.72
CA ILE A 304 4.25 6.29 6.96
C ILE A 304 4.37 5.96 8.45
N ILE A 305 4.18 6.95 9.32
CA ILE A 305 4.23 6.75 10.78
C ILE A 305 3.14 5.78 11.23
N SER A 306 1.93 5.87 10.67
CA SER A 306 0.84 4.92 10.91
C SER A 306 1.21 3.50 10.48
N ALA A 307 1.80 3.31 9.30
CA ALA A 307 2.25 2.00 8.83
C ALA A 307 3.33 1.39 9.75
N LEU A 308 4.29 2.21 10.22
CA LEU A 308 5.31 1.80 11.18
C LEU A 308 4.71 1.43 12.54
N MET A 309 3.80 2.26 13.05
CA MET A 309 3.06 1.99 14.27
C MET A 309 2.22 0.72 14.14
N TRP A 310 1.63 0.45 12.97
CA TRP A 310 0.79 -0.70 12.73
C TRP A 310 1.61 -1.99 12.69
N ALA A 311 2.79 -1.96 12.06
CA ALA A 311 3.73 -3.06 12.12
C ALA A 311 4.25 -3.31 13.54
N GLY A 312 4.59 -2.25 14.28
CA GLY A 312 4.98 -2.35 15.69
C GLY A 312 3.87 -2.94 16.55
N ALA A 313 2.64 -2.44 16.41
CA ALA A 313 1.46 -2.95 17.10
C ALA A 313 1.16 -4.41 16.75
N SER A 314 1.34 -4.81 15.49
CA SER A 314 1.15 -6.21 15.05
C SER A 314 2.19 -7.15 15.65
N ASN A 315 3.44 -6.72 15.78
CA ASN A 315 4.48 -7.48 16.47
C ASN A 315 4.21 -7.57 17.97
N LEU A 316 3.82 -6.46 18.61
CA LEU A 316 3.45 -6.44 20.02
C LEU A 316 2.24 -7.33 20.30
N PHE A 317 1.23 -7.30 19.42
CA PHE A 317 0.06 -8.16 19.52
C PHE A 317 0.42 -9.63 19.38
N ARG A 318 1.36 -9.97 18.50
CA ARG A 318 1.89 -11.34 18.39
C ARG A 318 2.54 -11.80 19.69
N LEU A 319 3.35 -10.94 20.34
CA LEU A 319 3.97 -11.25 21.63
C LEU A 319 2.92 -11.45 22.74
N TYR A 320 1.87 -10.63 22.74
CA TYR A 320 0.74 -10.76 23.65
C TYR A 320 0.06 -12.13 23.49
N VAL A 321 -0.34 -12.50 22.27
CA VAL A 321 -0.98 -13.79 22.01
C VAL A 321 -0.05 -14.97 22.33
N PHE A 322 1.26 -14.83 22.11
CA PHE A 322 2.23 -15.88 22.44
C PHE A 322 2.33 -16.15 23.96
N HIS A 323 2.45 -15.10 24.77
CA HIS A 323 2.59 -15.27 26.23
C HIS A 323 1.28 -15.66 26.91
N PHE A 324 0.16 -15.12 26.44
CA PHE A 324 -1.15 -15.37 27.04
C PHE A 324 -1.95 -16.46 26.30
N GLY A 325 -1.35 -17.17 25.34
CA GLY A 325 -2.02 -18.11 24.42
C GLY A 325 -2.73 -19.31 25.05
N ASN A 326 -2.61 -19.52 26.37
CA ASN A 326 -3.40 -20.50 27.10
C ASN A 326 -4.89 -20.11 27.25
N TYR A 327 -5.32 -18.94 26.74
CA TYR A 327 -6.72 -18.49 26.68
C TYR A 327 -7.68 -19.52 26.04
N ASN A 328 -7.21 -20.33 25.09
CA ASN A 328 -8.04 -21.36 24.43
C ASN A 328 -8.61 -22.41 25.41
N ARG A 329 -7.94 -22.67 26.54
CA ARG A 329 -8.44 -23.64 27.53
C ARG A 329 -9.60 -23.08 28.38
N THR A 330 -9.64 -21.77 28.60
CA THR A 330 -10.61 -21.15 29.52
C THR A 330 -11.79 -20.51 28.77
N TYR A 331 -11.55 -19.96 27.57
CA TYR A 331 -12.56 -19.18 26.83
C TYR A 331 -12.98 -19.79 25.50
N GLY A 332 -12.36 -20.90 25.06
CA GLY A 332 -12.71 -21.61 23.83
C GLY A 332 -12.80 -20.68 22.61
N THR A 333 -13.87 -20.81 21.81
CA THR A 333 -14.11 -20.02 20.59
C THR A 333 -14.40 -18.54 20.85
N ILE A 334 -14.95 -18.20 22.04
CA ILE A 334 -15.23 -16.80 22.42
C ILE A 334 -13.91 -16.02 22.54
N GLY A 335 -12.85 -16.67 23.04
CA GLY A 335 -11.51 -16.09 23.12
C GLY A 335 -10.98 -15.65 21.75
N THR A 336 -11.18 -16.45 20.70
CA THR A 336 -10.77 -16.11 19.33
C THR A 336 -11.40 -14.82 18.83
N PHE A 337 -12.70 -14.65 19.05
CA PHE A 337 -13.42 -13.46 18.63
C PHE A 337 -13.01 -12.21 19.40
N ILE A 338 -12.75 -12.32 20.71
CA ILE A 338 -12.25 -11.23 21.54
C ILE A 338 -10.86 -10.80 21.07
N ILE A 339 -9.95 -11.76 20.84
CA ILE A 339 -8.59 -11.50 20.35
C ILE A 339 -8.64 -10.82 18.99
N LEU A 340 -9.47 -11.30 18.07
CA LEU A 340 -9.65 -10.69 16.75
C LEU A 340 -10.20 -9.27 16.84
N LEU A 341 -11.24 -9.04 17.66
CA LEU A 341 -11.82 -7.71 17.87
C LEU A 341 -10.78 -6.74 18.45
N LEU A 342 -9.96 -7.20 19.40
CA LEU A 342 -8.87 -6.41 19.98
C LEU A 342 -7.83 -6.04 18.93
N TRP A 343 -7.44 -6.98 18.06
CA TRP A 343 -6.50 -6.70 16.97
C TRP A 343 -7.06 -5.68 15.96
N LEU A 344 -8.34 -5.81 15.58
CA LEU A 344 -9.05 -4.88 14.70
C LEU A 344 -9.18 -3.49 15.33
N TYR A 345 -9.42 -3.43 16.64
CA TYR A 345 -9.46 -2.20 17.42
C TYR A 345 -8.11 -1.48 17.42
N ILE A 346 -7.02 -2.18 17.75
CA ILE A 346 -5.67 -1.61 17.76
C ILE A 346 -5.28 -1.15 16.35
N SER A 347 -5.60 -1.94 15.32
CA SER A 347 -5.33 -1.57 13.92
C SER A 347 -6.04 -0.29 13.52
N SER A 348 -7.34 -0.17 13.84
CA SER A 348 -8.13 1.03 13.57
C SER A 348 -7.61 2.25 14.32
N LEU A 349 -7.23 2.06 15.59
CA LEU A 349 -6.67 3.12 16.44
C LEU A 349 -5.37 3.68 15.88
N VAL A 350 -4.45 2.81 15.46
CA VAL A 350 -3.19 3.25 14.83
C VAL A 350 -3.45 4.08 13.57
N VAL A 351 -4.38 3.62 12.72
CA VAL A 351 -4.75 4.35 11.50
C VAL A 351 -5.36 5.72 11.83
N LEU A 352 -6.19 5.85 12.85
CA LEU A 352 -6.74 7.14 13.25
C LEU A 352 -5.71 8.05 13.91
N ILE A 353 -4.79 7.52 14.71
CA ILE A 353 -3.68 8.30 15.29
C ILE A 353 -2.80 8.90 14.19
N GLY A 354 -2.49 8.15 13.14
CA GLY A 354 -1.74 8.67 11.99
C GLY A 354 -2.46 9.83 11.26
N ALA A 355 -3.78 9.75 11.15
CA ALA A 355 -4.60 10.83 10.60
C ALA A 355 -4.61 12.06 11.51
N GLN A 356 -4.76 11.87 12.82
CA GLN A 356 -4.71 12.95 13.81
C GLN A 356 -3.35 13.65 13.80
N LEU A 357 -2.26 12.88 13.72
CA LEU A 357 -0.90 13.39 13.60
C LEU A 357 -0.75 14.30 12.37
N ASN A 358 -1.28 13.88 11.22
CA ASN A 358 -1.29 14.68 9.99
C ASN A 358 -2.00 16.04 10.17
N VAL A 359 -3.13 16.06 10.90
CA VAL A 359 -3.87 17.30 11.14
C VAL A 359 -3.15 18.20 12.13
N THR A 360 -2.78 17.69 13.29
CA THR A 360 -2.15 18.49 14.36
C THR A 360 -0.80 19.07 13.92
N VAL A 361 0.07 18.27 13.30
CA VAL A 361 1.35 18.77 12.78
C VAL A 361 1.14 19.73 11.62
N GLY A 362 0.17 19.45 10.72
CA GLY A 362 -0.18 20.36 9.63
C GLY A 362 -0.68 21.72 10.11
N GLU A 363 -1.34 21.78 11.26
CA GLU A 363 -1.76 23.01 11.92
C GLU A 363 -0.60 23.74 12.59
N ALA A 364 0.30 23.03 13.26
CA ALA A 364 1.53 23.61 13.80
C ALA A 364 2.36 24.26 12.67
N MET A 365 2.62 23.53 11.58
CA MET A 365 3.32 24.05 10.40
C MET A 365 2.61 25.28 9.80
N ALA A 366 1.28 25.32 9.80
CA ALA A 366 0.54 26.46 9.27
C ALA A 366 0.60 27.69 10.20
N ARG A 367 0.56 27.47 11.52
CA ARG A 367 0.71 28.53 12.53
C ARG A 367 2.07 29.21 12.42
N ASP A 368 3.14 28.42 12.34
CA ASP A 368 4.51 28.95 12.24
C ASP A 368 4.70 29.75 10.94
N ASN A 369 4.23 29.22 9.81
CA ASN A 369 4.25 29.96 8.54
C ASN A 369 3.46 31.28 8.59
N ALA A 370 2.30 31.29 9.26
CA ALA A 370 1.50 32.50 9.40
C ALA A 370 2.19 33.55 10.28
N GLN A 371 2.84 33.13 11.37
CA GLN A 371 3.62 34.02 12.23
C GLN A 371 4.80 34.65 11.48
N HIS A 372 5.54 33.86 10.70
CA HIS A 372 6.62 34.39 9.85
C HIS A 372 6.13 35.46 8.87
N LEU A 373 4.98 35.24 8.19
CA LEU A 373 4.42 36.21 7.26
C LEU A 373 3.96 37.51 7.95
N LEU A 374 3.38 37.40 9.16
CA LEU A 374 3.01 38.58 9.95
C LEU A 374 4.24 39.37 10.40
N GLN A 375 5.32 38.68 10.76
CA GLN A 375 6.58 39.30 11.15
C GLN A 375 7.24 40.02 9.97
N GLU A 376 7.33 39.38 8.79
CA GLU A 376 7.85 40.03 7.57
C GLU A 376 7.03 41.27 7.20
N ARG A 377 5.70 41.18 7.28
CA ARG A 377 4.81 42.33 6.99
C ARG A 377 5.04 43.49 7.96
N SER A 378 5.19 43.20 9.25
CA SER A 378 5.47 44.22 10.28
C SER A 378 6.80 44.94 10.04
N VAL A 379 7.82 44.22 9.57
CA VAL A 379 9.14 44.79 9.24
C VAL A 379 9.04 45.71 8.02
N ILE A 380 8.29 45.32 6.98
CA ILE A 380 8.09 46.13 5.77
C ILE A 380 7.31 47.41 6.11
N GLU A 381 6.20 47.30 6.85
CA GLU A 381 5.38 48.45 7.25
C GLU A 381 6.17 49.41 8.17
N GLY A 382 6.99 48.87 9.09
CA GLY A 382 7.92 49.65 9.91
C GLY A 382 8.96 50.40 9.07
N GLY A 383 9.56 49.73 8.09
CA GLY A 383 10.53 50.34 7.17
C GLY A 383 9.93 51.45 6.30
N GLU A 384 8.70 51.27 5.79
CA GLU A 384 7.99 52.31 5.03
C GLU A 384 7.63 53.53 5.88
N SER A 385 7.24 53.32 7.14
CA SER A 385 6.95 54.40 8.09
C SER A 385 8.19 55.27 8.36
N ILE A 386 9.34 54.64 8.61
CA ILE A 386 10.62 55.32 8.79
C ILE A 386 10.98 56.12 7.53
N ARG A 387 10.80 55.53 6.34
CA ARG A 387 11.10 56.19 5.06
C ARG A 387 10.19 57.40 4.78
N LYS A 388 8.91 57.34 5.16
CA LYS A 388 7.97 58.47 5.04
C LYS A 388 8.28 59.60 6.03
N ASN A 389 8.63 59.27 7.26
CA ASN A 389 9.02 60.28 8.26
C ASN A 389 10.35 60.95 7.93
N GLY A 390 11.33 60.19 7.43
CA GLY A 390 12.61 60.77 6.96
C GLY A 390 12.43 61.74 5.80
N LYS A 391 11.52 61.47 4.85
CA LYS A 391 11.19 62.42 3.77
C LYS A 391 10.45 63.66 4.25
N LYS A 392 9.63 63.55 5.30
CA LYS A 392 8.93 64.69 5.92
C LYS A 392 9.84 65.59 6.76
N SER A 393 11.00 65.11 7.22
CA SER A 393 11.95 65.95 7.96
C SER A 393 13.01 66.62 7.08
N MET A 394 13.05 66.30 5.78
CA MET A 394 13.94 66.93 4.79
C MET A 394 13.24 67.99 3.93
N ASN A 395 11.92 68.11 4.04
CA ASN A 395 11.10 69.20 3.51
C ASN A 395 10.62 70.06 4.67
#